data_AF-A0A2T5GBL4-F1
#
_entry.id   AF-A0A2T5GBL4-F1
#
_cell.length_a   1.000
_cell.length_b   1.000
_cell.length_c   1.000
_cell.angle_alpha   90.00
_cell.angle_beta   90.00
_cell.angle_gamma   90.00
#
_symmetry.space_group_name_H-M   'P 1'
#
loop_
_entity.id
_entity.type
_entity.pdbx_description
1 polymer ?
#
loop_
_entity_poly.entity_id
_entity_poly.type
_entity_poly.pdbx_seq_one_letter_code
_entity_poly.pdbx_strand_id
1 'polypeptide(L)'
;MPSSVGYKEVGRVDGRGGIDAPPLIGRGVFDFAKGSDQRRKKSRTSEGGNRLRLRRALGRPPVVTETARWEAWGETISAWALVGLLFVGLMTACGSGNPAPSGGSGSGAADGSSGGPTATGTSQGAGTDAEKRGGRAGCKEASELIVSAAITLKDALTEYQPTFEQKECVRLRFNFGPSGEHMVQIAQGAPVDVFISAGAKQVDELEQKGLIDPATRVNVVKNTLVMVVRKGTPADGRLTFDRLKSSPKARLAIGEPNSHPAGMYAKEALEHLGVYAEMEREKRIVFAMGVRQVLAYVEAGEVDAGIVYKTDAAVSDRVDVSDTADPSWHRPIVFPGAVIKGSHHPDKARAFLRALTEGDGRAVLERFGFEPAS
;
A
#
# COMPACT_ATOMS: atom_id res chain seq x y z
N MET A 1 -63.08 -7.88 -17.52
CA MET A 1 -63.88 -6.82 -18.16
C MET A 1 -63.05 -5.53 -18.16
N PRO A 2 -62.72 -4.94 -19.32
CA PRO A 2 -62.15 -3.59 -19.40
C PRO A 2 -63.27 -2.56 -19.62
N SER A 3 -63.24 -1.43 -18.91
CA SER A 3 -64.23 -0.35 -19.02
C SER A 3 -63.67 0.85 -19.79
N SER A 4 -64.24 1.16 -20.95
CA SER A 4 -63.80 2.22 -21.87
C SER A 4 -64.73 3.43 -21.90
N VAL A 5 -64.23 4.63 -21.54
CA VAL A 5 -64.78 5.98 -21.81
C VAL A 5 -63.57 6.94 -21.78
N GLY A 6 -63.46 8.04 -22.53
CA GLY A 6 -64.27 8.63 -23.61
C GLY A 6 -63.83 10.08 -23.88
N TYR A 7 -64.01 10.59 -25.11
CA TYR A 7 -63.52 11.92 -25.55
C TYR A 7 -64.36 13.10 -25.02
N LYS A 8 -63.71 14.28 -24.84
CA LYS A 8 -64.11 15.63 -25.35
C LYS A 8 -63.16 16.74 -24.82
N GLU A 9 -63.18 17.99 -25.28
CA GLU A 9 -63.14 18.58 -26.65
C GLU A 9 -62.93 20.11 -26.52
N VAL A 10 -62.41 20.73 -27.59
CA VAL A 10 -61.93 22.11 -27.79
C VAL A 10 -62.82 23.28 -27.32
N GLY A 11 -62.17 24.31 -26.75
CA GLY A 11 -62.54 25.74 -26.85
C GLY A 11 -61.32 26.59 -26.47
N ARG A 12 -60.71 27.51 -27.23
CA ARG A 12 -61.05 28.43 -28.36
C ARG A 12 -61.32 29.89 -27.94
N VAL A 13 -60.24 30.71 -27.95
CA VAL A 13 -60.16 32.12 -28.44
C VAL A 13 -60.92 33.17 -27.59
N ASP A 14 -60.44 34.40 -27.30
CA ASP A 14 -59.72 35.37 -28.15
C ASP A 14 -58.90 36.43 -27.37
N GLY A 15 -58.02 37.16 -28.11
CA GLY A 15 -57.64 38.55 -27.87
C GLY A 15 -56.48 38.89 -26.92
N ARG A 16 -55.75 40.02 -27.08
CA ARG A 16 -55.49 40.88 -28.27
C ARG A 16 -54.44 41.97 -27.90
N GLY A 17 -53.55 42.36 -28.83
CA GLY A 17 -52.53 43.42 -28.66
C GLY A 17 -51.18 42.91 -28.10
N GLY A 18 -49.99 43.26 -28.63
CA GLY A 18 -49.64 44.22 -29.70
C GLY A 18 -49.46 45.66 -29.19
N ILE A 19 -48.53 46.49 -29.70
CA ILE A 19 -47.50 46.37 -30.76
C ILE A 19 -46.27 47.24 -30.30
N ASP A 20 -45.03 47.24 -30.80
CA ASP A 20 -44.52 47.84 -32.06
C ASP A 20 -42.96 47.78 -32.12
N ALA A 21 -42.35 47.87 -33.31
CA ALA A 21 -40.89 48.03 -33.55
C ALA A 21 -40.57 48.33 -35.05
N PRO A 22 -39.33 48.72 -35.46
CA PRO A 22 -38.25 49.39 -34.72
C PRO A 22 -38.10 50.87 -35.20
N PRO A 23 -37.48 51.27 -36.34
CA PRO A 23 -36.13 51.03 -36.93
C PRO A 23 -35.15 52.20 -36.53
N LEU A 24 -34.09 52.72 -37.21
CA LEU A 24 -33.46 52.65 -38.55
C LEU A 24 -31.90 52.84 -38.50
N ILE A 25 -31.19 52.19 -39.43
CA ILE A 25 -30.02 52.62 -40.26
C ILE A 25 -28.89 53.53 -39.67
N GLY A 26 -27.64 53.07 -39.84
CA GLY A 26 -26.41 53.88 -39.96
C GLY A 26 -25.36 53.19 -40.84
N ARG A 27 -24.53 53.94 -41.60
CA ARG A 27 -23.57 53.41 -42.61
C ARG A 27 -22.17 54.07 -42.54
N GLY A 28 -21.14 53.30 -42.92
CA GLY A 28 -19.73 53.73 -43.11
C GLY A 28 -18.81 52.55 -42.77
N VAL A 29 -17.97 51.96 -43.63
CA VAL A 29 -17.29 52.36 -44.88
C VAL A 29 -16.22 53.42 -44.70
N PHE A 30 -14.97 52.95 -44.54
CA PHE A 30 -13.80 53.52 -45.21
C PHE A 30 -12.84 52.37 -45.58
N ASP A 31 -12.02 52.60 -46.60
CA ASP A 31 -11.13 51.62 -47.24
C ASP A 31 -9.77 52.32 -47.52
N PHE A 32 -8.86 51.61 -48.18
CA PHE A 32 -7.78 52.10 -49.05
C PHE A 32 -6.34 52.21 -48.48
N ALA A 33 -5.42 51.61 -49.26
CA ALA A 33 -4.03 52.04 -49.52
C ALA A 33 -2.96 51.95 -48.40
N LYS A 34 -1.65 51.88 -48.72
CA LYS A 34 -0.91 51.18 -49.80
C LYS A 34 0.60 51.43 -49.59
N GLY A 35 1.43 50.38 -49.69
CA GLY A 35 2.88 50.48 -49.92
C GLY A 35 3.74 51.08 -48.78
N SER A 36 5.06 51.16 -48.91
CA SER A 36 6.01 50.48 -49.83
C SER A 36 7.44 50.98 -49.59
N ASP A 37 8.45 50.10 -49.81
CA ASP A 37 9.84 50.50 -50.14
C ASP A 37 10.67 51.23 -49.02
N GLN A 38 12.02 51.25 -48.96
CA GLN A 38 13.08 50.59 -49.75
C GLN A 38 14.24 50.00 -48.91
N ARG A 39 14.75 48.87 -49.42
CA ARG A 39 16.17 48.52 -49.66
C ARG A 39 17.32 49.26 -48.92
N ARG A 40 18.21 48.47 -48.31
CA ARG A 40 19.63 48.34 -48.74
C ARG A 40 20.01 46.85 -48.69
N LYS A 41 20.29 46.14 -49.80
CA LYS A 41 21.43 46.17 -50.76
C LYS A 41 22.71 45.43 -50.28
N LYS A 42 22.89 44.21 -50.81
CA LYS A 42 24.16 43.49 -51.17
C LYS A 42 25.14 43.17 -50.01
N SER A 43 26.00 42.15 -50.08
CA SER A 43 26.48 41.24 -51.16
C SER A 43 25.93 39.79 -51.01
N ARG A 44 25.99 38.84 -51.97
CA ARG A 44 27.13 38.19 -52.67
C ARG A 44 28.18 37.63 -51.65
N THR A 45 28.66 36.38 -51.74
CA THR A 45 28.70 35.46 -52.91
C THR A 45 28.56 33.97 -52.51
N SER A 46 28.54 33.11 -53.53
CA SER A 46 28.43 31.64 -53.53
C SER A 46 29.37 30.85 -52.61
N GLU A 47 28.83 29.80 -52.00
CA GLU A 47 29.34 28.41 -52.09
C GLU A 47 28.15 27.44 -51.94
N GLY A 48 28.18 26.21 -52.45
CA GLY A 48 29.30 25.52 -53.09
C GLY A 48 29.11 24.01 -53.22
N GLY A 49 28.16 23.44 -52.47
CA GLY A 49 27.60 22.11 -52.72
C GLY A 49 28.52 20.93 -52.39
N ASN A 50 28.62 20.53 -51.11
CA ASN A 50 29.02 19.15 -50.79
C ASN A 50 28.54 18.67 -49.40
N ARG A 51 27.60 17.72 -49.36
CA ARG A 51 27.40 16.73 -48.26
C ARG A 51 26.24 15.74 -48.54
N LEU A 52 26.25 15.10 -49.71
CA LEU A 52 25.32 14.01 -50.04
C LEU A 52 26.05 12.66 -50.04
N ARG A 53 26.52 12.23 -48.85
CA ARG A 53 27.02 10.87 -48.55
C ARG A 53 27.30 10.69 -47.04
N LEU A 54 26.33 10.12 -46.31
CA LEU A 54 26.53 9.35 -45.05
C LEU A 54 25.21 8.69 -44.59
N ARG A 55 24.60 7.86 -45.45
CA ARG A 55 23.50 6.94 -45.08
C ARG A 55 23.95 5.48 -45.19
N ARG A 56 24.70 5.01 -44.19
CA ARG A 56 24.95 3.61 -43.76
C ARG A 56 25.96 3.62 -42.60
N ALA A 57 26.01 2.55 -41.82
CA ALA A 57 26.90 2.35 -40.65
C ALA A 57 26.49 3.00 -39.31
N LEU A 58 25.19 3.04 -39.00
CA LEU A 58 24.72 2.80 -37.62
C LEU A 58 23.65 1.71 -37.68
N GLY A 59 23.77 0.72 -36.81
CA GLY A 59 22.82 -0.39 -36.71
C GLY A 59 21.48 0.05 -36.11
N ARG A 60 20.44 -0.76 -36.31
CA ARG A 60 19.20 -0.62 -35.53
C ARG A 60 19.56 -0.90 -34.07
N PRO A 61 19.16 -0.07 -33.08
CA PRO A 61 19.26 -0.48 -31.68
C PRO A 61 18.43 -1.76 -31.49
N PRO A 62 18.87 -2.69 -30.62
CA PRO A 62 18.11 -3.91 -30.36
C PRO A 62 16.74 -3.56 -29.75
N VAL A 63 15.74 -4.39 -30.05
CA VAL A 63 14.45 -4.31 -29.35
C VAL A 63 14.70 -4.79 -27.92
N VAL A 64 14.66 -3.85 -26.97
CA VAL A 64 14.78 -4.17 -25.54
C VAL A 64 13.50 -4.87 -25.11
N THR A 65 13.59 -6.16 -24.80
CA THR A 65 12.46 -6.93 -24.27
C THR A 65 12.14 -6.52 -22.84
N GLU A 66 10.90 -6.80 -22.42
CA GLU A 66 10.34 -6.48 -21.10
C GLU A 66 10.88 -7.37 -19.96
N THR A 67 12.19 -7.63 -20.00
CA THR A 67 12.97 -8.44 -19.06
C THR A 67 14.22 -7.71 -18.54
N ALA A 68 14.76 -6.73 -19.28
CA ALA A 68 16.06 -6.10 -18.96
C ALA A 68 15.99 -4.84 -18.04
N ARG A 69 14.80 -4.39 -17.61
CA ARG A 69 14.60 -3.20 -16.76
C ARG A 69 14.57 -3.52 -15.24
N TRP A 70 14.68 -4.80 -14.86
CA TRP A 70 14.47 -5.28 -13.48
C TRP A 70 15.76 -5.69 -12.76
N GLU A 71 16.83 -6.05 -13.48
CA GLU A 71 18.12 -6.44 -12.88
C GLU A 71 18.79 -5.26 -12.14
N ALA A 72 18.53 -4.02 -12.55
CA ALA A 72 19.03 -2.80 -11.92
C ALA A 72 18.54 -2.55 -10.48
N TRP A 73 17.60 -3.35 -9.96
CA TRP A 73 17.17 -3.30 -8.55
C TRP A 73 18.00 -4.18 -7.62
N GLY A 74 18.86 -5.08 -8.14
CA GLY A 74 19.70 -5.95 -7.31
C GLY A 74 20.88 -5.24 -6.64
N GLU A 75 21.51 -4.30 -7.35
CA GLU A 75 22.80 -3.71 -6.92
C GLU A 75 22.67 -2.44 -6.05
N THR A 76 21.47 -1.94 -5.80
CA THR A 76 21.25 -0.72 -4.99
C THR A 76 20.90 -1.00 -3.53
N ILE A 77 20.44 -2.22 -3.20
CA ILE A 77 20.14 -2.65 -1.82
C ILE A 77 21.43 -3.08 -1.08
N SER A 78 22.39 -3.67 -1.80
CA SER A 78 23.69 -4.10 -1.26
C SER A 78 24.52 -2.95 -0.65
N ALA A 79 24.34 -1.71 -1.14
CA ALA A 79 25.05 -0.53 -0.64
C ALA A 79 24.77 -0.20 0.85
N TRP A 80 23.60 -0.58 1.38
CA TRP A 80 23.25 -0.37 2.79
C TRP A 80 23.59 -1.57 3.69
N ALA A 81 23.87 -2.74 3.11
CA ALA A 81 24.20 -3.96 3.86
C ALA A 81 25.60 -3.92 4.53
N LEU A 82 26.48 -3.00 4.10
CA LEU A 82 27.89 -2.95 4.52
C LEU A 82 28.19 -2.00 5.71
N VAL A 83 27.20 -1.28 6.25
CA VAL A 83 27.40 -0.36 7.38
C VAL A 83 26.91 -0.96 8.72
N GLY A 84 26.05 -1.99 8.68
CA GLY A 84 25.41 -2.57 9.87
C GLY A 84 26.18 -3.69 10.59
N LEU A 85 27.42 -4.03 10.16
CA LEU A 85 28.03 -5.33 10.49
C LEU A 85 29.47 -5.24 11.05
N LEU A 86 29.75 -4.25 11.92
CA LEU A 86 31.09 -4.05 12.49
C LEU A 86 31.07 -3.48 13.92
N PHE A 87 30.29 -4.08 14.84
CA PHE A 87 30.32 -3.70 16.27
C PHE A 87 30.01 -4.82 17.30
N VAL A 88 30.48 -6.05 17.04
CA VAL A 88 30.55 -7.09 18.09
C VAL A 88 31.94 -7.74 18.07
N GLY A 89 32.67 -7.60 19.18
CA GLY A 89 33.92 -8.31 19.47
C GLY A 89 35.18 -7.43 19.51
N LEU A 90 35.66 -7.14 20.73
CA LEU A 90 37.05 -7.40 21.20
C LEU A 90 37.34 -6.58 22.48
N MET A 91 37.21 -7.18 23.66
CA MET A 91 37.88 -6.71 24.91
C MET A 91 38.08 -7.87 25.91
N THR A 92 39.14 -8.68 25.70
CA THR A 92 39.61 -9.66 26.71
C THR A 92 41.13 -9.86 26.61
N ALA A 93 41.93 -9.09 27.36
CA ALA A 93 43.32 -9.43 27.72
C ALA A 93 43.88 -8.46 28.79
N CYS A 94 44.86 -8.95 29.57
CA CYS A 94 45.74 -8.21 30.50
C CYS A 94 45.09 -7.51 31.73
N GLY A 95 45.55 -7.71 32.98
CA GLY A 95 46.49 -8.72 33.48
C GLY A 95 47.14 -8.39 34.84
N SER A 96 47.35 -9.43 35.68
CA SER A 96 48.29 -9.52 36.83
C SER A 96 48.18 -8.56 38.03
N GLY A 97 48.16 -9.12 39.27
CA GLY A 97 48.25 -8.35 40.54
C GLY A 97 48.05 -9.19 41.82
N ASN A 98 49.13 -9.77 42.36
CA ASN A 98 49.22 -10.54 43.63
C ASN A 98 49.08 -9.65 44.90
N PRO A 99 49.05 -10.21 46.14
CA PRO A 99 48.46 -11.47 46.65
C PRO A 99 47.69 -11.26 48.00
N ALA A 100 47.32 -12.34 48.71
CA ALA A 100 46.77 -12.30 50.08
C ALA A 100 47.84 -12.52 51.18
N PRO A 101 47.68 -11.96 52.41
CA PRO A 101 48.52 -12.24 53.58
C PRO A 101 48.08 -13.50 54.36
N SER A 102 48.97 -14.02 55.22
CA SER A 102 48.82 -15.32 55.91
C SER A 102 48.90 -15.23 57.45
N GLY A 103 48.30 -16.22 58.13
CA GLY A 103 48.48 -16.50 59.56
C GLY A 103 47.17 -16.64 60.36
N GLY A 104 47.04 -17.51 61.37
CA GLY A 104 47.95 -18.59 61.80
C GLY A 104 47.84 -18.93 63.30
N SER A 105 47.63 -20.21 63.66
CA SER A 105 47.59 -20.79 65.03
C SER A 105 46.54 -20.22 66.03
N GLY A 106 46.11 -20.93 67.10
CA GLY A 106 46.27 -22.36 67.43
C GLY A 106 46.29 -22.65 68.95
N SER A 107 45.31 -23.42 69.46
CA SER A 107 45.15 -23.92 70.87
C SER A 107 44.96 -22.85 71.97
N GLY A 108 44.38 -23.12 73.15
CA GLY A 108 43.76 -24.34 73.71
C GLY A 108 43.16 -24.10 75.13
N ALA A 109 42.71 -25.17 75.83
CA ALA A 109 41.98 -25.20 77.14
C ALA A 109 40.50 -24.67 77.09
N ALA A 110 39.46 -25.32 77.66
CA ALA A 110 39.22 -26.01 78.95
C ALA A 110 38.94 -25.02 80.12
N ASP A 111 37.92 -25.15 80.98
CA ASP A 111 36.93 -26.21 81.31
C ASP A 111 35.55 -25.60 81.71
N GLY A 112 34.52 -26.41 82.07
CA GLY A 112 33.61 -25.97 83.16
C GLY A 112 32.06 -26.05 83.05
N SER A 113 31.47 -27.20 82.70
CA SER A 113 30.21 -27.75 83.29
C SER A 113 28.83 -27.02 83.25
N SER A 114 27.80 -27.84 82.98
CA SER A 114 26.38 -27.75 83.44
C SER A 114 25.35 -26.86 82.72
N GLY A 115 24.13 -27.40 82.56
CA GLY A 115 22.90 -26.65 82.22
C GLY A 115 22.36 -26.84 80.79
N GLY A 116 21.26 -27.58 80.66
CA GLY A 116 20.32 -27.51 79.51
C GLY A 116 18.90 -27.18 80.00
N PRO A 117 17.83 -27.27 79.17
CA PRO A 117 17.80 -27.74 77.77
C PRO A 117 16.99 -26.85 76.79
N THR A 118 16.90 -27.31 75.53
CA THR A 118 15.87 -26.94 74.51
C THR A 118 15.78 -25.49 74.00
N ALA A 119 16.13 -25.29 72.72
CA ALA A 119 15.16 -24.92 71.67
C ALA A 119 15.79 -24.96 70.26
N THR A 120 15.16 -25.68 69.33
CA THR A 120 15.28 -25.46 67.88
C THR A 120 14.53 -24.18 67.48
N GLY A 121 14.84 -23.51 66.36
CA GLY A 121 15.93 -23.75 65.41
C GLY A 121 15.71 -23.02 64.07
N THR A 122 16.63 -22.11 63.73
CA THR A 122 16.82 -21.45 62.42
C THR A 122 15.70 -20.50 61.92
N SER A 123 16.13 -19.34 61.43
CA SER A 123 15.28 -18.22 61.02
C SER A 123 15.07 -18.11 59.50
N GLN A 124 13.86 -17.67 59.11
CA GLN A 124 13.60 -16.73 58.01
C GLN A 124 14.20 -17.06 56.62
N GLY A 125 13.41 -17.73 55.77
CA GLY A 125 13.51 -17.59 54.31
C GLY A 125 12.62 -16.44 53.82
N ALA A 126 13.08 -15.69 52.82
CA ALA A 126 12.40 -14.50 52.28
C ALA A 126 11.81 -14.73 50.88
N GLY A 127 11.01 -13.76 50.38
CA GLY A 127 10.64 -13.66 48.96
C GLY A 127 9.16 -13.90 48.64
N THR A 128 8.30 -12.92 48.91
CA THR A 128 6.88 -12.92 48.46
C THR A 128 6.70 -12.13 47.15
N ASP A 129 7.32 -12.60 46.06
CA ASP A 129 7.13 -12.05 44.72
C ASP A 129 6.46 -13.08 43.81
N ALA A 130 5.15 -13.26 44.03
CA ALA A 130 4.30 -14.10 43.18
C ALA A 130 4.01 -13.40 41.85
N GLU A 131 4.98 -13.43 40.94
CA GLU A 131 4.89 -12.81 39.62
C GLU A 131 3.61 -13.25 38.89
N LYS A 132 2.86 -12.27 38.38
CA LYS A 132 1.46 -12.40 37.96
C LYS A 132 1.32 -13.12 36.61
N ARG A 133 1.63 -14.43 36.59
CA ARG A 133 1.44 -15.32 35.44
C ARG A 133 -0.04 -15.39 35.06
N GLY A 134 -0.43 -14.53 34.11
CA GLY A 134 -1.76 -14.51 33.50
C GLY A 134 -2.02 -15.72 32.60
N GLY A 135 -2.16 -16.89 33.20
CA GLY A 135 -2.54 -18.11 32.50
C GLY A 135 -3.96 -17.99 31.94
N ARG A 136 -4.08 -17.65 30.65
CA ARG A 136 -5.33 -17.86 29.89
C ARG A 136 -5.70 -19.34 29.98
N ALA A 137 -6.88 -19.64 30.49
CA ALA A 137 -7.37 -21.01 30.57
C ALA A 137 -7.78 -21.52 29.18
N GLY A 138 -7.42 -22.77 28.89
CA GLY A 138 -7.66 -23.42 27.59
C GLY A 138 -6.43 -23.40 26.69
N CYS A 139 -5.90 -24.60 26.41
CA CYS A 139 -4.73 -24.99 25.60
C CYS A 139 -3.50 -25.41 26.43
N LYS A 140 -3.26 -26.72 26.50
CA LYS A 140 -2.08 -27.30 27.17
C LYS A 140 -0.84 -27.32 26.26
N GLU A 141 -1.02 -27.60 24.98
CA GLU A 141 0.01 -27.49 23.95
C GLU A 141 -0.63 -26.85 22.72
N ALA A 142 -0.21 -25.62 22.40
CA ALA A 142 -0.66 -24.93 21.20
C ALA A 142 0.39 -25.11 20.10
N SER A 143 0.00 -25.76 19.00
CA SER A 143 0.84 -25.83 17.78
C SER A 143 1.17 -24.44 17.26
N GLU A 144 2.30 -24.27 16.57
CA GLU A 144 2.74 -22.98 16.06
C GLU A 144 2.55 -22.91 14.54
N LEU A 145 1.80 -21.91 14.05
CA LEU A 145 1.46 -21.74 12.64
C LEU A 145 2.22 -20.54 12.08
N ILE A 146 3.07 -20.77 11.08
CA ILE A 146 3.92 -19.73 10.50
C ILE A 146 3.24 -19.14 9.25
N VAL A 147 2.99 -17.83 9.30
CA VAL A 147 2.24 -17.10 8.26
C VAL A 147 3.15 -16.03 7.66
N SER A 148 3.56 -16.21 6.41
CA SER A 148 4.24 -15.15 5.64
C SER A 148 3.20 -14.27 4.94
N ALA A 149 3.13 -12.99 5.26
CA ALA A 149 2.07 -12.10 4.80
C ALA A 149 2.62 -10.76 4.30
N ALA A 150 1.97 -10.23 3.25
CA ALA A 150 2.21 -8.87 2.78
C ALA A 150 2.14 -7.86 3.94
N ILE A 151 3.14 -6.98 4.05
CA ILE A 151 3.25 -5.99 5.12
C ILE A 151 2.02 -5.08 5.26
N THR A 152 1.25 -4.88 4.19
CA THR A 152 -0.03 -4.12 4.20
C THR A 152 -1.12 -4.77 5.05
N LEU A 153 -1.05 -6.07 5.30
CA LEU A 153 -2.01 -6.82 6.14
C LEU A 153 -1.62 -6.81 7.62
N LYS A 154 -0.45 -6.26 7.97
CA LYS A 154 0.16 -6.36 9.30
C LYS A 154 -0.78 -6.00 10.43
N ASP A 155 -1.36 -4.80 10.38
CA ASP A 155 -2.09 -4.24 11.53
C ASP A 155 -3.41 -4.99 11.75
N ALA A 156 -4.14 -5.30 10.67
CA ALA A 156 -5.35 -6.12 10.72
C ALA A 156 -5.10 -7.55 11.21
N LEU A 157 -4.05 -8.22 10.75
CA LEU A 157 -3.71 -9.57 11.18
C LEU A 157 -3.16 -9.60 12.62
N THR A 158 -2.49 -8.54 13.07
CA THR A 158 -2.04 -8.38 14.46
C THR A 158 -3.21 -8.13 15.41
N GLU A 159 -4.21 -7.32 15.01
CA GLU A 159 -5.45 -7.15 15.79
C GLU A 159 -6.25 -8.46 15.86
N TYR A 160 -6.29 -9.24 14.77
CA TYR A 160 -7.02 -10.50 14.74
C TYR A 160 -6.35 -11.62 15.55
N GLN A 161 -5.01 -11.65 15.60
CA GLN A 161 -4.20 -12.70 16.23
C GLN A 161 -4.75 -13.28 17.55
N PRO A 162 -4.96 -12.50 18.63
CA PRO A 162 -5.36 -13.04 19.93
C PRO A 162 -6.75 -13.69 19.93
N THR A 163 -7.56 -13.44 18.91
CA THR A 163 -8.89 -14.05 18.71
C THR A 163 -8.76 -15.42 18.04
N PHE A 164 -7.95 -15.51 16.98
CA PHE A 164 -7.71 -16.78 16.28
C PHE A 164 -6.93 -17.77 17.15
N GLU A 165 -5.86 -17.31 17.82
CA GLU A 165 -5.05 -18.15 18.72
C GLU A 165 -5.90 -18.80 19.83
N GLN A 166 -6.82 -18.04 20.42
CA GLN A 166 -7.72 -18.52 21.46
C GLN A 166 -8.78 -19.51 20.94
N LYS A 167 -9.28 -19.33 19.71
CA LYS A 167 -10.29 -20.21 19.12
C LYS A 167 -9.71 -21.53 18.60
N GLU A 168 -8.61 -21.45 17.87
CA GLU A 168 -8.01 -22.59 17.17
C GLU A 168 -6.92 -23.32 17.97
N CYS A 169 -6.63 -22.88 19.20
CA CYS A 169 -5.65 -23.51 20.09
C CYS A 169 -4.24 -23.61 19.45
N VAL A 170 -3.81 -22.47 18.93
CA VAL A 170 -2.65 -22.32 18.04
C VAL A 170 -1.91 -21.03 18.41
N ARG A 171 -0.61 -20.96 18.15
CA ARG A 171 0.16 -19.71 18.20
C ARG A 171 0.47 -19.26 16.79
N LEU A 172 0.17 -18.02 16.44
CA LEU A 172 0.56 -17.45 15.15
C LEU A 172 1.97 -16.85 15.23
N ARG A 173 2.82 -17.15 14.26
CA ARG A 173 4.01 -16.35 13.96
C ARG A 173 3.88 -15.72 12.59
N PHE A 174 3.74 -14.40 12.57
CA PHE A 174 3.77 -13.64 11.33
C PHE A 174 5.20 -13.30 10.92
N ASN A 175 5.49 -13.53 9.65
CA ASN A 175 6.58 -12.93 8.91
C ASN A 175 5.96 -11.87 7.99
N PHE A 176 6.19 -10.58 8.27
CA PHE A 176 5.58 -9.48 7.52
C PHE A 176 6.62 -8.77 6.65
N GLY A 177 6.38 -8.69 5.34
CA GLY A 177 7.34 -8.12 4.42
C GLY A 177 6.85 -8.01 2.96
N PRO A 178 7.77 -7.78 2.01
CA PRO A 178 7.47 -7.76 0.59
C PRO A 178 7.14 -9.16 0.07
N SER A 179 5.99 -9.31 -0.60
CA SER A 179 5.52 -10.63 -1.06
C SER A 179 6.48 -11.34 -2.03
N GLY A 180 7.32 -10.59 -2.76
CA GLY A 180 8.37 -11.15 -3.61
C GLY A 180 9.51 -11.80 -2.81
N GLU A 181 9.89 -11.23 -1.66
CA GLU A 181 10.91 -11.82 -0.78
C GLU A 181 10.38 -13.09 -0.11
N HIS A 182 9.15 -13.06 0.39
CA HIS A 182 8.49 -14.25 0.94
C HIS A 182 8.36 -15.36 -0.11
N MET A 183 8.00 -15.02 -1.36
CA MET A 183 7.95 -15.98 -2.47
C MET A 183 9.31 -16.65 -2.71
N VAL A 184 10.41 -15.89 -2.66
CA VAL A 184 11.77 -16.43 -2.79
C VAL A 184 12.13 -17.30 -1.58
N GLN A 185 11.82 -16.86 -0.35
CA GLN A 185 12.05 -17.63 0.88
C GLN A 185 11.31 -18.97 0.85
N ILE A 186 10.03 -18.99 0.46
CA ILE A 186 9.21 -20.20 0.33
C ILE A 186 9.77 -21.12 -0.78
N ALA A 187 10.19 -20.55 -1.92
CA ALA A 187 10.84 -21.30 -3.00
C ALA A 187 12.23 -21.86 -2.61
N GLN A 188 12.86 -21.32 -1.56
CA GLN A 188 14.09 -21.82 -0.95
C GLN A 188 13.83 -22.81 0.21
N GLY A 189 12.58 -23.14 0.51
CA GLY A 189 12.22 -24.11 1.55
C GLY A 189 12.07 -23.52 2.96
N ALA A 190 11.81 -22.22 3.10
CA ALA A 190 11.48 -21.63 4.40
C ALA A 190 10.24 -22.31 5.03
N PRO A 191 10.27 -22.65 6.34
CA PRO A 191 9.14 -23.28 7.02
C PRO A 191 8.01 -22.27 7.20
N VAL A 192 7.02 -22.34 6.31
CA VAL A 192 5.85 -21.47 6.26
C VAL A 192 4.63 -22.36 6.04
N ASP A 193 3.55 -22.13 6.78
CA ASP A 193 2.29 -22.87 6.63
C ASP A 193 1.30 -22.14 5.71
N VAL A 194 1.22 -20.81 5.83
CA VAL A 194 0.35 -19.96 5.00
C VAL A 194 1.15 -18.83 4.38
N PHE A 195 0.92 -18.58 3.08
CA PHE A 195 1.39 -17.38 2.41
C PHE A 195 0.20 -16.51 1.99
N ILE A 196 0.28 -15.19 2.19
CA ILE A 196 -0.68 -14.21 1.69
C ILE A 196 0.06 -13.07 0.98
N SER A 197 -0.17 -12.93 -0.33
CA SER A 197 0.54 -12.00 -1.21
C SER A 197 -0.22 -10.68 -1.41
N ALA A 198 0.50 -9.61 -1.79
CA ALA A 198 -0.06 -8.36 -2.32
C ALA A 198 -0.28 -8.39 -3.84
N GLY A 199 -0.59 -9.56 -4.40
CA GLY A 199 -0.86 -9.75 -5.82
C GLY A 199 -0.77 -11.21 -6.26
N ALA A 200 -1.41 -11.53 -7.40
CA ALA A 200 -1.51 -12.89 -7.95
C ALA A 200 -0.15 -13.53 -8.27
N LYS A 201 0.74 -12.78 -8.96
CA LYS A 201 1.98 -13.30 -9.54
C LYS A 201 2.79 -14.19 -8.60
N GLN A 202 2.94 -13.79 -7.33
CA GLN A 202 3.75 -14.53 -6.37
C GLN A 202 3.11 -15.87 -5.95
N VAL A 203 1.77 -15.93 -5.91
CA VAL A 203 1.04 -17.19 -5.68
C VAL A 203 1.04 -18.04 -6.96
N ASP A 204 0.87 -17.43 -8.13
CA ASP A 204 0.98 -18.10 -9.43
C ASP A 204 2.35 -18.79 -9.60
N GLU A 205 3.44 -18.10 -9.25
CA GLU A 205 4.80 -18.66 -9.34
C GLU A 205 5.04 -19.81 -8.36
N LEU A 206 4.45 -19.79 -7.16
CA LEU A 206 4.55 -20.90 -6.20
C LEU A 206 3.67 -22.08 -6.60
N GLU A 207 2.52 -21.83 -7.22
CA GLU A 207 1.63 -22.86 -7.77
C GLU A 207 2.28 -23.57 -8.97
N GLN A 208 2.89 -22.83 -9.89
CA GLN A 208 3.67 -23.38 -11.01
C GLN A 208 4.88 -24.21 -10.53
N LYS A 209 5.49 -23.85 -9.39
CA LYS A 209 6.55 -24.63 -8.74
C LYS A 209 6.00 -25.80 -7.90
N GLY A 210 4.68 -25.96 -7.79
CA GLY A 210 4.01 -27.03 -7.05
C GLY A 210 4.17 -26.93 -5.53
N LEU A 211 4.40 -25.72 -5.00
CA LEU A 211 4.76 -25.43 -3.60
C LEU A 211 3.57 -25.05 -2.70
N ILE A 212 2.39 -24.79 -3.27
CA ILE A 212 1.13 -24.57 -2.52
C ILE A 212 0.19 -25.78 -2.66
N ASP A 213 -0.79 -25.88 -1.77
CA ASP A 213 -1.99 -26.69 -1.97
C ASP A 213 -3.01 -25.87 -2.79
N PRO A 214 -3.21 -26.17 -4.09
CA PRO A 214 -4.06 -25.36 -4.97
C PRO A 214 -5.53 -25.38 -4.54
N ALA A 215 -5.98 -26.42 -3.82
CA ALA A 215 -7.34 -26.49 -3.27
C ALA A 215 -7.57 -25.50 -2.10
N THR A 216 -6.52 -24.77 -1.68
CA THR A 216 -6.58 -23.74 -0.63
C THR A 216 -6.32 -22.33 -1.15
N ARG A 217 -6.05 -22.19 -2.46
CA ARG A 217 -5.82 -20.89 -3.09
C ARG A 217 -7.12 -20.07 -3.08
N VAL A 218 -7.12 -18.95 -2.36
CA VAL A 218 -8.29 -18.07 -2.22
C VAL A 218 -7.86 -16.60 -2.24
N ASN A 219 -8.68 -15.72 -2.81
CA ASN A 219 -8.48 -14.28 -2.62
C ASN A 219 -8.98 -13.91 -1.21
N VAL A 220 -8.06 -13.56 -0.30
CA VAL A 220 -8.39 -13.29 1.10
C VAL A 220 -9.17 -11.98 1.21
N VAL A 221 -8.64 -10.93 0.59
CA VAL A 221 -9.27 -9.61 0.47
C VAL A 221 -8.93 -8.97 -0.88
N LYS A 222 -9.70 -7.96 -1.25
CA LYS A 222 -9.33 -6.96 -2.25
C LYS A 222 -9.17 -5.60 -1.58
N ASN A 223 -8.57 -4.66 -2.31
CA ASN A 223 -8.55 -3.25 -1.96
C ASN A 223 -9.11 -2.43 -3.12
N THR A 224 -9.51 -1.20 -2.87
CA THR A 224 -10.28 -0.38 -3.80
C THR A 224 -9.63 0.98 -3.92
N LEU A 225 -9.48 1.50 -5.14
CA LEU A 225 -9.07 2.88 -5.32
C LEU A 225 -10.22 3.83 -4.99
N VAL A 226 -9.91 4.87 -4.24
CA VAL A 226 -10.84 5.94 -3.88
C VAL A 226 -10.23 7.28 -4.26
N MET A 227 -11.09 8.21 -4.67
CA MET A 227 -10.74 9.63 -4.72
C MET A 227 -10.99 10.22 -3.32
N VAL A 228 -9.99 10.91 -2.79
CA VAL A 228 -10.04 11.62 -1.52
C VAL A 228 -9.92 13.12 -1.72
N VAL A 229 -10.71 13.89 -0.98
CA VAL A 229 -10.68 15.36 -0.91
C VAL A 229 -10.38 15.78 0.53
N ARG A 230 -9.98 17.05 0.74
CA ARG A 230 -9.86 17.58 2.11
C ARG A 230 -11.21 17.46 2.82
N LYS A 231 -11.21 16.99 4.07
CA LYS A 231 -12.43 16.83 4.87
C LYS A 231 -13.22 18.12 4.98
N GLY A 232 -14.53 18.01 4.87
CA GLY A 232 -15.44 19.17 4.88
C GLY A 232 -15.53 19.92 3.55
N THR A 233 -14.87 19.46 2.48
CA THR A 233 -15.12 19.95 1.11
C THR A 233 -16.62 19.82 0.79
N PRO A 234 -17.34 20.92 0.44
CA PRO A 234 -18.76 20.88 0.10
C PRO A 234 -19.07 19.91 -1.05
N ALA A 235 -20.20 19.20 -0.98
CA ALA A 235 -20.52 18.09 -1.88
C ALA A 235 -20.65 18.51 -3.37
N ASP A 236 -21.09 19.74 -3.63
CA ASP A 236 -21.09 20.37 -4.95
C ASP A 236 -19.66 20.68 -5.44
N GLY A 237 -18.76 21.10 -4.54
CA GLY A 237 -17.35 21.37 -4.81
C GLY A 237 -16.42 20.15 -4.84
N ARG A 238 -16.89 18.93 -4.51
CA ARG A 238 -16.06 17.72 -4.55
C ARG A 238 -15.64 17.36 -5.97
N LEU A 239 -14.37 17.03 -6.14
CA LEU A 239 -13.88 16.32 -7.31
C LEU A 239 -14.21 14.83 -7.19
N THR A 240 -14.63 14.25 -8.31
CA THR A 240 -15.06 12.86 -8.49
C THR A 240 -14.56 12.39 -9.86
N PHE A 241 -14.52 11.09 -10.14
CA PHE A 241 -13.91 10.54 -11.35
C PHE A 241 -14.63 10.97 -12.64
N ASP A 242 -15.97 11.08 -12.62
CA ASP A 242 -16.78 11.60 -13.72
C ASP A 242 -16.48 13.09 -14.00
N ARG A 243 -16.26 13.89 -12.94
CA ARG A 243 -16.03 15.34 -13.02
C ARG A 243 -14.65 15.75 -13.52
N LEU A 244 -13.67 14.84 -13.58
CA LEU A 244 -12.30 15.15 -14.01
C LEU A 244 -12.23 15.85 -15.38
N LYS A 245 -13.13 15.50 -16.31
CA LYS A 245 -13.23 16.12 -17.65
C LYS A 245 -13.84 17.53 -17.61
N SER A 246 -14.81 17.76 -16.73
CA SER A 246 -15.45 19.07 -16.54
C SER A 246 -14.64 20.05 -15.68
N SER A 247 -13.55 19.59 -15.05
CA SER A 247 -12.74 20.35 -14.10
C SER A 247 -11.32 20.63 -14.62
N PRO A 248 -11.13 21.44 -15.67
CA PRO A 248 -9.84 21.68 -16.33
C PRO A 248 -8.81 22.42 -15.47
N LYS A 249 -9.21 22.96 -14.31
CA LYS A 249 -8.31 23.60 -13.32
C LYS A 249 -7.93 22.69 -12.16
N ALA A 250 -8.63 21.57 -11.96
CA ALA A 250 -8.43 20.72 -10.81
C ALA A 250 -7.08 19.99 -10.89
N ARG A 251 -6.38 19.97 -9.76
CA ARG A 251 -5.11 19.27 -9.52
C ARG A 251 -5.36 18.00 -8.73
N LEU A 252 -4.67 16.94 -9.12
CA LEU A 252 -4.87 15.59 -8.62
C LEU A 252 -3.54 14.97 -8.18
N ALA A 253 -3.40 14.60 -6.91
CA ALA A 253 -2.23 13.86 -6.44
C ALA A 253 -2.39 12.35 -6.64
N ILE A 254 -1.37 11.69 -7.19
CA ILE A 254 -1.29 10.22 -7.28
C ILE A 254 0.11 9.75 -6.88
N GLY A 255 0.26 8.48 -6.52
CA GLY A 255 1.58 7.88 -6.39
C GLY A 255 2.32 7.87 -7.74
N GLU A 256 3.65 7.94 -7.74
CA GLU A 256 4.47 7.80 -8.95
C GLU A 256 4.20 6.44 -9.64
N PRO A 257 3.63 6.40 -10.86
CA PRO A 257 3.22 5.15 -11.50
C PRO A 257 4.37 4.18 -11.79
N ASN A 258 5.60 4.66 -11.92
CA ASN A 258 6.79 3.83 -12.18
C ASN A 258 7.38 3.17 -10.92
N SER A 259 6.97 3.57 -9.71
CA SER A 259 7.55 3.06 -8.44
C SER A 259 6.54 2.69 -7.36
N HIS A 260 5.30 3.20 -7.39
CA HIS A 260 4.30 2.97 -6.37
C HIS A 260 3.03 2.30 -6.94
N PRO A 261 2.63 1.08 -6.49
CA PRO A 261 1.50 0.35 -7.06
C PRO A 261 0.17 1.11 -7.09
N ALA A 262 -0.17 1.89 -6.05
CA ALA A 262 -1.38 2.71 -6.06
C ALA A 262 -1.35 3.79 -7.17
N GLY A 263 -0.16 4.28 -7.53
CA GLY A 263 0.05 5.21 -8.64
C GLY A 263 -0.15 4.56 -10.00
N MET A 264 0.34 3.33 -10.14
CA MET A 264 0.13 2.49 -11.33
C MET A 264 -1.37 2.20 -11.55
N TYR A 265 -2.09 1.77 -10.53
CA TYR A 265 -3.54 1.55 -10.62
C TYR A 265 -4.32 2.88 -10.86
N ALA A 266 -3.90 3.99 -10.24
CA ALA A 266 -4.52 5.29 -10.48
C ALA A 266 -4.30 5.77 -11.93
N LYS A 267 -3.10 5.54 -12.49
CA LYS A 267 -2.79 5.79 -13.90
C LYS A 267 -3.67 4.93 -14.82
N GLU A 268 -3.80 3.63 -14.56
CA GLU A 268 -4.72 2.74 -15.31
C GLU A 268 -6.14 3.30 -15.33
N ALA A 269 -6.69 3.69 -14.17
CA ALA A 269 -8.05 4.24 -14.08
C ALA A 269 -8.21 5.56 -14.86
N LEU A 270 -7.22 6.47 -14.75
CA LEU A 270 -7.22 7.75 -15.48
C LEU A 270 -7.00 7.57 -17.00
N GLU A 271 -6.32 6.49 -17.42
CA GLU A 271 -6.16 6.11 -18.83
C GLU A 271 -7.45 5.49 -19.39
N HIS A 272 -8.12 4.61 -18.63
CA HIS A 272 -9.43 4.06 -19.00
C HIS A 272 -10.48 5.17 -19.15
N LEU A 273 -10.50 6.13 -18.23
CA LEU A 273 -11.34 7.33 -18.33
C LEU A 273 -10.91 8.26 -19.47
N GLY A 274 -9.73 8.08 -20.07
CA GLY A 274 -9.21 8.89 -21.17
C GLY A 274 -8.77 10.30 -20.78
N VAL A 275 -8.43 10.53 -19.50
CA VAL A 275 -8.04 11.85 -18.96
C VAL A 275 -6.54 11.97 -18.65
N TYR A 276 -5.84 10.86 -18.40
CA TYR A 276 -4.45 10.86 -17.92
C TYR A 276 -3.52 11.73 -18.77
N ALA A 277 -3.47 11.50 -20.09
CA ALA A 277 -2.55 12.19 -21.00
C ALA A 277 -2.88 13.68 -21.21
N GLU A 278 -4.11 14.12 -20.94
CA GLU A 278 -4.48 15.53 -20.88
C GLU A 278 -3.94 16.16 -19.60
N MET A 279 -4.27 15.55 -18.44
CA MET A 279 -3.92 16.07 -17.13
C MET A 279 -2.40 16.08 -16.87
N GLU A 280 -1.66 15.09 -17.38
CA GLU A 280 -0.20 15.01 -17.30
C GLU A 280 0.45 16.13 -18.13
N ARG A 281 0.05 16.28 -19.40
CA ARG A 281 0.51 17.35 -20.31
C ARG A 281 0.27 18.74 -19.73
N GLU A 282 -0.87 18.94 -19.07
CA GLU A 282 -1.27 20.20 -18.44
C GLU A 282 -0.72 20.39 -17.02
N LYS A 283 0.06 19.43 -16.51
CA LYS A 283 0.65 19.45 -15.15
C LYS A 283 -0.40 19.57 -14.03
N ARG A 284 -1.60 19.03 -14.30
CA ARG A 284 -2.70 18.86 -13.34
C ARG A 284 -2.45 17.66 -12.43
N ILE A 285 -1.66 16.67 -12.86
CA ILE A 285 -1.22 15.56 -12.00
C ILE A 285 -0.01 15.98 -11.14
N VAL A 286 -0.05 15.66 -9.84
CA VAL A 286 1.07 15.78 -8.91
C VAL A 286 1.50 14.37 -8.52
N PHE A 287 2.73 14.00 -8.87
CA PHE A 287 3.30 12.69 -8.54
C PHE A 287 3.93 12.73 -7.14
N ALA A 288 3.58 11.75 -6.31
CA ALA A 288 4.07 11.58 -4.94
C ALA A 288 4.83 10.25 -4.79
N MET A 289 5.77 10.16 -3.85
CA MET A 289 6.52 8.93 -3.57
C MET A 289 5.62 7.78 -3.07
N GLY A 290 4.44 8.09 -2.54
CA GLY A 290 3.43 7.10 -2.19
C GLY A 290 2.17 7.69 -1.56
N VAL A 291 1.20 6.81 -1.27
CA VAL A 291 -0.14 7.15 -0.77
C VAL A 291 -0.15 8.06 0.46
N ARG A 292 0.82 7.94 1.37
CA ARG A 292 0.91 8.81 2.56
C ARG A 292 1.28 10.26 2.22
N GLN A 293 2.04 10.48 1.15
CA GLN A 293 2.34 11.81 0.64
C GLN A 293 1.19 12.35 -0.22
N VAL A 294 0.45 11.50 -0.94
CA VAL A 294 -0.82 11.88 -1.59
C VAL A 294 -1.81 12.41 -0.55
N LEU A 295 -2.01 11.69 0.56
CA LEU A 295 -2.84 12.15 1.68
C LEU A 295 -2.34 13.48 2.24
N ALA A 296 -1.04 13.63 2.51
CA ALA A 296 -0.48 14.89 3.02
C ALA A 296 -0.76 16.09 2.10
N TYR A 297 -0.66 15.93 0.77
CA TYR A 297 -1.00 16.99 -0.19
C TYR A 297 -2.50 17.35 -0.20
N VAL A 298 -3.39 16.38 0.01
CA VAL A 298 -4.84 16.61 0.13
C VAL A 298 -5.20 17.24 1.49
N GLU A 299 -4.58 16.80 2.58
CA GLU A 299 -4.73 17.38 3.92
C GLU A 299 -4.25 18.84 3.98
N ALA A 300 -3.13 19.15 3.31
CA ALA A 300 -2.63 20.51 3.13
C ALA A 300 -3.49 21.33 2.15
N GLY A 301 -4.16 20.65 1.20
CA GLY A 301 -4.88 21.24 0.08
C GLY A 301 -3.96 21.90 -0.94
N GLU A 302 -2.78 21.31 -1.16
CA GLU A 302 -1.90 21.62 -2.30
C GLU A 302 -2.50 21.11 -3.63
N VAL A 303 -3.46 20.19 -3.55
CA VAL A 303 -4.27 19.65 -4.65
C VAL A 303 -5.74 19.62 -4.24
N ASP A 304 -6.64 19.61 -5.24
CA ASP A 304 -8.10 19.55 -5.00
C ASP A 304 -8.54 18.15 -4.55
N ALA A 305 -7.86 17.12 -5.03
CA ALA A 305 -8.07 15.72 -4.63
C ALA A 305 -6.81 14.86 -4.80
N GLY A 306 -6.86 13.62 -4.34
CA GLY A 306 -5.88 12.59 -4.65
C GLY A 306 -6.51 11.21 -4.85
N ILE A 307 -5.77 10.27 -5.45
CA ILE A 307 -6.18 8.87 -5.57
C ILE A 307 -5.30 8.00 -4.68
N VAL A 308 -5.94 7.24 -3.79
CA VAL A 308 -5.29 6.34 -2.82
C VAL A 308 -6.10 5.05 -2.68
N TYR A 309 -5.58 4.08 -1.91
CA TYR A 309 -6.39 2.95 -1.46
C TYR A 309 -7.38 3.36 -0.37
N LYS A 310 -8.54 2.71 -0.34
CA LYS A 310 -9.56 2.82 0.71
C LYS A 310 -8.99 2.60 2.12
N THR A 311 -8.08 1.63 2.24
CA THR A 311 -7.33 1.33 3.47
C THR A 311 -6.45 2.50 3.96
N ASP A 312 -5.84 3.28 3.06
CA ASP A 312 -5.02 4.43 3.45
C ASP A 312 -5.86 5.64 3.80
N ALA A 313 -6.95 5.88 3.04
CA ALA A 313 -7.93 6.93 3.34
C ALA A 313 -8.52 6.76 4.75
N ALA A 314 -8.80 5.52 5.16
CA ALA A 314 -9.35 5.21 6.48
C ALA A 314 -8.41 5.55 7.67
N VAL A 315 -7.13 5.83 7.44
CA VAL A 315 -6.14 6.15 8.50
C VAL A 315 -5.99 7.67 8.71
N SER A 316 -6.58 8.52 7.86
CA SER A 316 -6.58 9.98 8.05
C SER A 316 -7.96 10.47 8.49
N ASP A 317 -8.01 11.21 9.60
CA ASP A 317 -9.23 11.88 10.07
C ASP A 317 -9.47 13.24 9.39
N ARG A 318 -8.67 13.60 8.37
CA ARG A 318 -8.64 14.92 7.70
C ARG A 318 -8.95 14.88 6.20
N VAL A 319 -9.23 13.70 5.65
CA VAL A 319 -9.77 13.55 4.29
C VAL A 319 -11.19 13.00 4.34
N ASP A 320 -11.99 13.31 3.33
CA ASP A 320 -13.22 12.58 3.02
C ASP A 320 -13.00 11.79 1.72
N VAL A 321 -13.54 10.57 1.64
CA VAL A 321 -13.73 9.91 0.33
C VAL A 321 -14.80 10.68 -0.43
N SER A 322 -14.48 11.14 -1.64
CA SER A 322 -15.44 11.79 -2.55
C SER A 322 -16.04 10.82 -3.55
N ASP A 323 -15.27 9.82 -3.99
CA ASP A 323 -15.67 8.88 -5.03
C ASP A 323 -14.89 7.55 -4.94
N THR A 324 -15.37 6.51 -5.61
CA THR A 324 -14.74 5.17 -5.68
C THR A 324 -14.52 4.80 -7.13
N ALA A 325 -13.33 4.29 -7.48
CA ALA A 325 -13.05 3.86 -8.85
C ALA A 325 -13.86 2.60 -9.19
N ASP A 326 -14.39 2.51 -10.42
CA ASP A 326 -14.99 1.28 -10.91
C ASP A 326 -13.91 0.18 -11.07
N PRO A 327 -14.11 -1.05 -10.55
CA PRO A 327 -13.14 -2.13 -10.67
C PRO A 327 -12.79 -2.57 -12.10
N SER A 328 -13.52 -2.10 -13.13
CA SER A 328 -13.19 -2.33 -14.54
C SER A 328 -12.18 -1.32 -15.12
N TRP A 329 -11.90 -0.21 -14.42
CA TRP A 329 -10.99 0.84 -14.90
C TRP A 329 -9.51 0.51 -14.69
N HIS A 330 -9.19 -0.41 -13.79
CA HIS A 330 -7.83 -0.86 -13.49
C HIS A 330 -7.81 -2.38 -13.25
N ARG A 331 -6.65 -3.02 -13.25
CA ARG A 331 -6.56 -4.46 -12.94
C ARG A 331 -6.93 -4.73 -11.46
N PRO A 332 -7.46 -5.92 -11.10
CA PRO A 332 -7.91 -6.20 -9.73
C PRO A 332 -6.79 -6.12 -8.67
N ILE A 333 -7.06 -5.40 -7.59
CA ILE A 333 -6.13 -5.21 -6.46
C ILE A 333 -6.44 -6.27 -5.39
N VAL A 334 -6.03 -7.52 -5.65
CA VAL A 334 -6.35 -8.68 -4.81
C VAL A 334 -5.17 -9.17 -3.98
N PHE A 335 -5.48 -9.72 -2.80
CA PHE A 335 -4.54 -10.33 -1.86
C PHE A 335 -4.79 -11.85 -1.77
N PRO A 336 -4.26 -12.64 -2.72
CA PRO A 336 -4.42 -14.09 -2.70
C PRO A 336 -3.56 -14.73 -1.62
N GLY A 337 -4.13 -15.70 -0.93
CA GLY A 337 -3.46 -16.55 0.03
C GLY A 337 -3.65 -18.03 -0.30
N ALA A 338 -2.72 -18.86 0.19
CA ALA A 338 -2.75 -20.31 0.05
C ALA A 338 -1.97 -20.98 1.19
N VAL A 339 -2.30 -22.24 1.46
CA VAL A 339 -1.51 -23.12 2.33
C VAL A 339 -0.29 -23.62 1.55
N ILE A 340 0.88 -23.59 2.18
CA ILE A 340 2.11 -24.14 1.61
C ILE A 340 2.06 -25.67 1.71
N LYS A 341 2.42 -26.35 0.63
CA LYS A 341 2.33 -27.82 0.51
C LYS A 341 3.22 -28.58 1.51
N GLY A 342 4.27 -27.93 2.00
CA GLY A 342 5.15 -28.41 3.07
C GLY A 342 4.67 -28.10 4.49
N SER A 343 3.48 -27.51 4.67
CA SER A 343 2.91 -27.18 5.99
C SER A 343 2.82 -28.42 6.88
N HIS A 344 3.27 -28.28 8.14
CA HIS A 344 3.08 -29.31 9.17
C HIS A 344 1.70 -29.22 9.84
N HIS A 345 0.98 -28.12 9.63
CA HIS A 345 -0.32 -27.84 10.26
C HIS A 345 -1.41 -27.46 9.23
N PRO A 346 -1.59 -28.23 8.13
CA PRO A 346 -2.38 -27.79 6.97
C PRO A 346 -3.87 -27.56 7.28
N ASP A 347 -4.45 -28.24 8.28
CA ASP A 347 -5.84 -27.99 8.69
C ASP A 347 -6.01 -26.69 9.48
N LYS A 348 -5.01 -26.29 10.27
CA LYS A 348 -4.96 -24.98 10.95
C LYS A 348 -4.65 -23.87 9.96
N ALA A 349 -3.79 -24.13 8.99
CA ALA A 349 -3.53 -23.25 7.85
C ALA A 349 -4.81 -22.99 7.02
N ARG A 350 -5.58 -24.05 6.71
CA ARG A 350 -6.91 -23.96 6.06
C ARG A 350 -7.94 -23.25 6.94
N ALA A 351 -7.95 -23.50 8.26
CA ALA A 351 -8.83 -22.80 9.19
C ALA A 351 -8.53 -21.29 9.25
N PHE A 352 -7.25 -20.90 9.24
CA PHE A 352 -6.84 -19.50 9.23
C PHE A 352 -7.34 -18.78 7.97
N LEU A 353 -7.10 -19.32 6.78
CA LEU A 353 -7.59 -18.72 5.52
C LEU A 353 -9.12 -18.56 5.53
N ARG A 354 -9.88 -19.60 5.89
CA ARG A 354 -11.36 -19.51 6.03
C ARG A 354 -11.80 -18.47 7.05
N ALA A 355 -11.08 -18.33 8.16
CA ALA A 355 -11.44 -17.37 9.19
C ALA A 355 -11.23 -15.90 8.74
N LEU A 356 -10.34 -15.67 7.76
CA LEU A 356 -10.16 -14.38 7.09
C LEU A 356 -11.16 -14.11 5.95
N THR A 357 -11.70 -15.14 5.27
CA THR A 357 -12.64 -15.00 4.14
C THR A 357 -14.13 -15.07 4.54
N GLU A 358 -14.45 -15.90 5.52
CA GLU A 358 -15.82 -16.26 5.93
C GLU A 358 -16.07 -16.03 7.43
N GLY A 359 -15.00 -16.00 8.23
CA GLY A 359 -15.06 -15.89 9.69
C GLY A 359 -14.99 -14.46 10.24
N ASP A 360 -14.62 -14.36 11.52
CA ASP A 360 -14.50 -13.09 12.24
C ASP A 360 -13.26 -12.28 11.87
N GLY A 361 -12.23 -12.92 11.30
CA GLY A 361 -11.06 -12.23 10.74
C GLY A 361 -11.42 -11.33 9.56
N ARG A 362 -12.42 -11.71 8.75
CA ARG A 362 -13.00 -10.85 7.72
C ARG A 362 -13.52 -9.53 8.30
N ALA A 363 -14.26 -9.59 9.41
CA ALA A 363 -14.80 -8.40 10.06
C ALA A 363 -13.71 -7.51 10.69
N VAL A 364 -12.51 -8.04 10.97
CA VAL A 364 -11.33 -7.22 11.29
C VAL A 364 -10.82 -6.53 10.03
N LEU A 365 -10.56 -7.29 8.95
CA LEU A 365 -10.06 -6.77 7.68
C LEU A 365 -10.95 -5.66 7.10
N GLU A 366 -12.28 -5.82 7.16
CA GLU A 366 -13.26 -4.80 6.76
C GLU A 366 -13.15 -3.49 7.57
N ARG A 367 -12.81 -3.55 8.88
CA ARG A 367 -12.56 -2.34 9.69
C ARG A 367 -11.30 -1.58 9.27
N PHE A 368 -10.29 -2.29 8.79
CA PHE A 368 -9.07 -1.68 8.23
C PHE A 368 -9.27 -1.16 6.78
N GLY A 369 -10.49 -1.23 6.24
CA GLY A 369 -10.84 -0.68 4.93
C GLY A 369 -10.57 -1.63 3.76
N PHE A 370 -10.17 -2.88 4.01
CA PHE A 370 -10.15 -3.93 2.99
C PHE A 370 -11.58 -4.35 2.63
N GLU A 371 -11.75 -4.99 1.48
CA GLU A 371 -13.03 -5.53 1.05
C GLU A 371 -12.98 -7.04 0.79
N PRO A 372 -14.11 -7.76 0.90
CA PRO A 372 -14.21 -9.15 0.47
C PRO A 372 -13.89 -9.29 -1.03
N ALA A 373 -13.06 -10.28 -1.35
CA ALA A 373 -12.75 -10.67 -2.72
C ALA A 373 -13.65 -11.82 -3.24
N SER A 374 -14.93 -11.72 -2.86
CA SER A 374 -16.05 -12.61 -3.21
C SER A 374 -16.23 -12.79 -4.72
#